data_AF-F0IFY4-F1
#
_entry.id   AF-F0IFY4-F1
#
_cell.length_a   1.000
_cell.length_b   1.000
_cell.length_c   1.000
_cell.angle_alpha   90.00
_cell.angle_beta   90.00
_cell.angle_gamma   90.00
#
_symmetry.space_group_name_H-M   'P 1'
#
loop_
_entity.id
_entity.type
_entity.pdbx_description
1 polymer ?
#
loop_
_entity_poly.entity_id
_entity_poly.type
_entity_poly.pdbx_seq_one_letter_code
_entity_poly.pdbx_strand_id
1 'polypeptide(L)' 'MRKNTKIQELWAKIQINKWIISFLSVGKRGFKSNFDLASIFLLILKRLKTGVQWRELPIESYYGENFQLKAILKKV' A
#
# COMPACT_ATOMS: atom_id res chain seq x y z
N MET A 1 20.20 14.11 5.52
CA MET A 1 19.06 15.06 5.37
C MET A 1 17.75 14.27 5.33
N ARG A 2 16.99 14.21 6.44
CA ARG A 2 15.67 13.55 6.44
C ARG A 2 14.68 14.45 5.70
N LYS A 3 14.32 14.07 4.48
CA LYS A 3 13.22 14.73 3.76
C LYS A 3 11.95 14.60 4.60
N ASN A 4 11.16 15.66 4.69
CA ASN A 4 9.90 15.69 5.43
C ASN A 4 8.93 14.62 4.86
N THR A 5 8.94 13.44 5.48
CA THR A 5 8.53 12.17 4.87
C THR A 5 7.03 12.09 4.65
N LYS A 6 6.24 12.66 5.58
CA LYS A 6 4.76 12.59 5.55
C LYS A 6 4.16 13.34 4.37
N ILE A 7 4.67 14.55 4.07
CA ILE A 7 4.16 15.36 2.95
C ILE A 7 4.48 14.65 1.63
N GLN A 8 5.72 14.18 1.46
CA GLN A 8 6.13 13.48 0.23
C GLN A 8 5.34 12.19 0.01
N GLU A 9 5.04 11.45 1.07
CA GLU A 9 4.22 10.26 0.99
C GLU A 9 2.78 10.58 0.58
N LEU A 10 2.20 11.66 1.10
CA LEU A 10 0.87 12.14 0.70
C LEU A 10 0.83 12.51 -0.79
N TRP A 11 1.81 13.27 -1.28
CA TRP A 11 1.91 13.62 -2.71
C TRP A 11 2.05 12.38 -3.60
N ALA A 12 2.88 11.41 -3.19
CA ALA A 12 3.04 10.17 -3.94
C ALA A 12 1.72 9.39 -4.04
N LYS A 13 0.93 9.31 -2.97
CA LYS A 13 -0.39 8.68 -2.99
C LYS A 13 -1.36 9.40 -3.93
N ILE A 14 -1.36 10.73 -3.94
CA ILE A 14 -2.19 11.53 -4.87
C ILE A 14 -1.80 11.23 -6.32
N GLN A 15 -0.50 11.22 -6.63
CA GLN A 15 0.00 10.92 -7.97
C GLN A 15 -0.37 9.50 -8.41
N ILE A 16 -0.20 8.50 -7.54
CA ILE A 16 -0.57 7.11 -7.83
C ILE A 16 -2.07 6.99 -8.09
N ASN A 17 -2.90 7.65 -7.28
CA ASN A 17 -4.35 7.65 -7.49
C ASN A 17 -4.73 8.26 -8.85
N LYS A 18 -4.08 9.37 -9.22
CA LYS A 18 -4.36 10.07 -10.47
C LYS A 18 -3.86 9.35 -11.71
N TRP A 19 -2.68 8.73 -11.65
CA TRP A 19 -1.97 8.23 -12.83
C TRP A 19 -1.92 6.71 -12.96
N ILE A 20 -2.21 5.97 -11.89
CA ILE A 20 -2.18 4.51 -11.90
C ILE A 20 -3.58 3.97 -11.62
N ILE A 21 -4.13 4.27 -10.44
CA ILE A 21 -5.38 3.63 -9.97
C ILE A 21 -6.57 4.00 -10.86
N SER A 22 -6.63 5.23 -11.36
CA SER A 22 -7.65 5.69 -12.32
C SER A 22 -7.72 4.87 -13.61
N PHE A 23 -6.62 4.22 -14.00
CA PHE A 23 -6.51 3.41 -15.21
C PHE A 23 -6.58 1.91 -14.95
N LEU A 24 -6.65 1.47 -13.69
CA LEU A 24 -6.83 0.06 -13.38
C LEU A 24 -8.26 -0.37 -13.66
N SER A 25 -8.43 -1.52 -14.30
CA SER A 25 -9.75 -2.10 -14.53
C SER A 25 -10.44 -2.37 -13.18
N VAL A 26 -11.58 -1.73 -12.97
CA VAL A 26 -12.40 -1.98 -11.77
C VAL A 26 -13.23 -3.24 -12.02
N GLY A 27 -12.83 -4.35 -11.39
CA GLY A 27 -13.59 -5.59 -11.44
C GLY A 27 -14.99 -5.40 -10.84
N LYS A 28 -16.04 -5.77 -11.60
CA LYS A 28 -17.43 -5.77 -11.11
C LYS A 28 -17.70 -6.86 -10.05
N ARG A 29 -16.82 -7.86 -9.99
CA ARG A 29 -16.83 -8.96 -9.02
C ARG A 29 -15.51 -8.97 -8.25
N GLY A 30 -15.59 -9.12 -6.93
CA GLY A 30 -14.43 -9.22 -6.05
C GLY A 30 -14.66 -8.55 -4.70
N PHE A 31 -13.83 -8.92 -3.73
CA PHE A 31 -13.86 -8.33 -2.40
C PHE A 31 -13.37 -6.87 -2.46
N LYS A 32 -14.16 -5.93 -1.91
CA LYS A 32 -13.71 -4.55 -1.74
C LYS A 32 -12.61 -4.54 -0.67
N SER A 33 -11.36 -4.41 -1.12
CA SER A 33 -10.20 -4.29 -0.24
C SER A 33 -10.45 -3.23 0.84
N ASN A 34 -10.17 -3.57 2.10
CA ASN A 34 -10.16 -2.60 3.19
C ASN A 34 -8.83 -1.83 3.27
N PHE A 35 -7.90 -2.15 2.38
CA PHE A 35 -6.58 -1.53 2.29
C PHE A 35 -6.56 -0.43 1.25
N ASP A 36 -5.84 0.64 1.56
CA ASP A 36 -5.52 1.71 0.63
C ASP A 36 -4.64 1.17 -0.52
N LEU A 37 -5.19 1.17 -1.73
CA LEU A 37 -4.52 0.70 -2.94
C LEU A 37 -3.26 1.50 -3.24
N ALA A 38 -3.26 2.82 -2.97
CA ALA A 38 -2.09 3.66 -3.22
C ALA A 38 -0.90 3.22 -2.35
N SER A 39 -1.15 2.85 -1.10
CA SER A 39 -0.14 2.29 -0.19
C SER A 39 0.39 0.93 -0.64
N ILE A 40 -0.47 0.06 -1.20
CA ILE A 40 -0.03 -1.21 -1.80
C ILE A 40 0.91 -0.95 -2.97
N PHE A 41 0.55 -0.03 -3.86
CA PHE A 41 1.40 0.34 -5.00
C PHE A 41 2.75 0.91 -4.55
N LEU A 42 2.78 1.73 -3.49
CA LEU A 42 4.04 2.23 -2.91
C LEU A 42 4.94 1.08 -2.43
N LEU A 43 4.38 0.06 -1.79
CA LEU A 43 5.13 -1.12 -1.36
C LEU A 43 5.67 -1.92 -2.55
N ILE A 44 4.88 -2.07 -3.63
CA ILE A 44 5.32 -2.70 -4.88
C ILE A 44 6.47 -1.92 -5.51
N LEU A 45 6.35 -0.59 -5.63
CA LEU A 45 7.41 0.27 -6.17
C LEU A 45 8.68 0.20 -5.31
N LYS A 46 8.54 0.14 -3.98
CA LYS A 46 9.67 -0.04 -3.07
C LYS A 46 10.37 -1.37 -3.31
N ARG A 47 9.60 -2.46 -3.48
CA ARG A 47 10.14 -3.78 -3.85
C ARG A 47 10.92 -3.70 -5.16
N LEU A 48 10.32 -3.15 -6.21
CA LEU A 48 10.95 -3.05 -7.53
C LEU A 48 12.23 -2.22 -7.50
N LYS A 49 12.27 -1.15 -6.71
CA LYS A 49 13.44 -0.28 -6.58
C LYS A 49 14.59 -0.92 -5.81
N THR A 50 14.28 -1.73 -4.79
CA THR A 50 15.29 -2.25 -3.84
C THR A 50 15.65 -3.71 -4.07
N GLY A 51 14.81 -4.46 -4.79
CA GLY A 51 14.97 -5.91 -4.98
C GLY A 51 14.64 -6.73 -3.74
N VAL A 52 14.13 -6.11 -2.68
CA VAL A 52 13.84 -6.76 -1.38
C VAL A 52 12.76 -7.84 -1.50
N GLN A 53 12.79 -8.86 -0.64
CA GLN A 53 11.77 -9.92 -0.66
C GLN A 53 10.42 -9.42 -0.12
N TRP A 54 9.32 -10.06 -0.52
CA TRP A 54 7.97 -9.70 -0.05
C TRP A 54 7.82 -9.77 1.47
N ARG A 55 8.53 -10.70 2.12
CA ARG A 55 8.51 -10.90 3.59
C ARG A 55 9.18 -9.77 4.35
N GLU A 56 10.10 -9.07 3.70
CA GLU A 56 10.92 -8.01 4.26
C GLU A 56 10.31 -6.61 4.02
N LEU A 57 9.13 -6.55 3.39
CA LEU A 57 8.43 -5.29 3.22
C LEU A 57 7.91 -4.78 4.58
N PRO A 58 8.06 -3.49 4.88
CA PRO A 58 7.65 -2.93 6.17
C PRO A 58 6.15 -2.64 6.18
N ILE A 59 5.31 -3.68 6.12
CA ILE A 59 3.84 -3.57 6.03
C ILE A 59 3.27 -2.83 7.24
N GLU A 60 3.82 -3.08 8.44
CA GLU A 60 3.42 -2.46 9.70
C GLU A 60 3.62 -0.93 9.69
N SER A 61 4.64 -0.43 9.00
CA SER A 61 4.87 1.02 8.86
C SER A 61 3.77 1.71 8.06
N TYR A 62 3.07 0.99 7.18
CA TYR A 62 2.03 1.55 6.31
C TYR A 62 0.62 1.33 6.89
N TYR A 63 0.39 0.24 7.62
CA TYR A 63 -0.94 -0.15 8.10
C TYR A 63 -1.08 -0.27 9.63
N GLY A 64 0.00 -0.01 10.37
CA GLY A 64 0.07 -0.12 11.83
C GLY A 64 0.24 -1.56 12.33
N GLU A 65 0.62 -1.70 13.61
CA GLU A 65 0.83 -3.00 14.28
C GLU A 65 -0.41 -3.91 14.29
N ASN A 66 -1.61 -3.33 14.17
CA ASN A 66 -2.88 -4.06 14.15
C ASN A 66 -3.18 -4.82 12.85
N PHE A 67 -2.24 -4.86 11.89
CA PHE A 67 -2.40 -5.59 10.63
C PHE A 67 -2.57 -7.10 10.86
N GLN A 68 -1.76 -7.70 11.74
CA GLN A 68 -1.80 -9.14 12.03
C GLN A 68 -3.11 -9.55 12.73
N LEU A 69 -3.57 -8.73 13.68
CA LEU A 69 -4.81 -8.99 14.43
C LEU A 69 -6.06 -8.92 13.53
N LYS A 70 -6.11 -7.98 12.59
CA LYS A 70 -7.22 -7.89 11.61
C LYS A 70 -7.21 -9.00 10.56
N ALA A 71 -6.04 -9.55 10.23
CA ALA A 71 -5.93 -10.68 9.30
C ALA A 71 -6.39 -12.00 9.95
N ILE A 72 -6.12 -12.18 11.25
CA ILE A 72 -6.51 -13.37 12.03
C ILE A 72 -8.01 -13.33 12.39
N LEU A 73 -8.55 -12.17 12.80
CA LEU A 73 -9.95 -12.03 13.22
C LEU A 73 -10.98 -12.07 12.07
N LYS A 74 -10.55 -11.93 10.80
CA LYS A 74 -11.43 -12.02 9.61
C LYS A 74 -11.62 -13.44 9.07
N LYS A 75 -11.14 -14.47 9.77
CA LYS A 75 -11.30 -15.89 9.41
C LYS A 75 -12.48 -16.59 10.11
N VAL A 76 -13.35 -15.84 10.80
CA VAL A 76 -14.59 -16.33 11.41
C VAL A 76 -15.79 -15.70 10.72
#